data_AF-A0A6V8KWQ4-F1
#
_entry.id   AF-A0A6V8KWQ4-F1
#
_cell.length_a   1.000
_cell.length_b   1.000
_cell.length_c   1.000
_cell.angle_alpha   90.00
_cell.angle_beta   90.00
_cell.angle_gamma   90.00
#
_symmetry.space_group_name_H-M   'P 1'
#
loop_
_entity.id
_entity.type
_entity.pdbx_description
1 polymer ?
#
loop_
_entity_poly.entity_id
_entity_poly.type
_entity_poly.pdbx_seq_one_letter_code
_entity_poly.pdbx_strand_id
1 'polypeptide(L)'
;MASTGRQLPDAGLVVAAQHGDQQALDDVVAGSLPLVYNIVGRALRGHADVDDVVQETLVRVVRHLSDLHDPTAYRSWLAAIAIRQIRDWEQRRRVIRDRLAGLDAAQDVPDLGSDFAELTILRLGLTEQRREVAEATRWLDPDDQDLLSLWWLEETGDLDRTDVAEALGLSSGHLAVRIHRMKEQIQSSRTVVRALRAYQGCPALRTVTAGWNGVPTPLWRKRLARHVRDCPSCGRQGGALVPIERLLAGISLLPVPAGIALHAKGSALTPAAWRHALLSRPRGLLTPLVVGTAAIVLGVTAVVVTRSDDPPPATYVAPAPRPSASIAAPSPTPSPSTRPTTAAPAVPAVSSPRKGVGVWNFTGVSQALANSKAGWYYTWGTQHPGITTPRGATFVPMIRAEENVTSTELARAKAAGPYLLGFNEPDLPGQADMTVERALDLWPRLMATGSTLGSPGVAWGAADPGGWLDRFMTGARTRGHRVDFITLHWYGADFTTANATGQLRQYIEAVHERYGKPIWLTEFALIRFVDGRQVFATEKQQAAFLTAAATMLAALPYVERYAWFGLPATDKDRSGLFRGATETTAVGRAFQAAR
;
A
#
# COMPACT_ATOMS: atom_id res chain seq x y z
N MET A 1 -8.89 -12.60 -23.45
CA MET A 1 -7.67 -12.23 -24.20
C MET A 1 -6.47 -12.62 -23.36
N ALA A 2 -5.42 -13.15 -23.98
CA ALA A 2 -4.30 -13.77 -23.28
C ALA A 2 -3.33 -12.75 -22.67
N SER A 3 -2.56 -13.20 -21.69
CA SER A 3 -1.48 -12.45 -21.05
C SER A 3 -0.35 -12.11 -22.03
N THR A 4 -0.29 -10.87 -22.51
CA THR A 4 0.79 -10.32 -23.34
C THR A 4 1.49 -9.16 -22.63
N GLY A 5 2.19 -9.48 -21.53
CA GLY A 5 2.88 -8.47 -20.73
C GLY A 5 3.62 -9.05 -19.51
N ARG A 6 4.46 -10.08 -19.73
CA ARG A 6 5.36 -10.64 -18.71
C ARG A 6 6.44 -11.61 -19.22
N GLN A 7 7.03 -11.33 -20.38
CA GLN A 7 8.06 -12.18 -20.96
C GLN A 7 9.28 -11.33 -21.27
N LEU A 8 10.45 -11.74 -20.75
CA LEU A 8 11.74 -11.12 -21.09
C LEU A 8 11.98 -11.21 -22.61
N PRO A 9 12.69 -10.25 -23.22
CA PRO A 9 13.00 -10.26 -24.65
C PRO A 9 13.50 -11.63 -25.10
N ASP A 10 12.90 -12.16 -26.17
CA ASP A 10 13.36 -13.40 -26.77
C ASP A 10 14.54 -13.15 -27.73
N ALA A 11 15.24 -14.23 -28.09
CA ALA A 11 16.40 -14.16 -28.97
C ALA A 11 16.06 -13.58 -30.36
N GLY A 12 14.83 -13.73 -30.85
CA GLY A 12 14.41 -13.16 -32.14
C GLY A 12 14.26 -11.65 -32.08
N LEU A 13 13.69 -11.12 -30.99
CA LEU A 13 13.57 -9.69 -30.74
C LEU A 13 14.95 -9.03 -30.54
N VAL A 14 15.86 -9.70 -29.82
CA VAL A 14 17.26 -9.25 -29.66
C VAL A 14 17.98 -9.20 -31.01
N VAL A 15 17.82 -10.24 -31.85
CA VAL A 15 18.39 -10.26 -33.21
C VAL A 15 17.81 -9.15 -34.09
N ALA A 16 16.50 -8.88 -34.02
CA ALA A 16 15.89 -7.78 -34.79
C ALA A 16 16.46 -6.41 -34.37
N ALA A 17 16.60 -6.16 -33.06
CA ALA A 17 17.22 -4.96 -32.51
C ALA A 17 18.70 -4.82 -32.92
N GLN A 18 19.48 -5.91 -32.92
CA GLN A 18 20.86 -5.93 -33.42
C GLN A 18 20.97 -5.57 -34.91
N HIS A 19 19.97 -5.93 -35.73
CA HIS A 19 19.90 -5.56 -37.14
C HIS A 19 19.36 -4.13 -37.39
N GLY A 20 19.13 -3.35 -36.33
CA GLY A 20 18.78 -1.92 -36.41
C GLY A 20 17.28 -1.62 -36.40
N ASP A 21 16.42 -2.62 -36.16
CA ASP A 21 14.98 -2.38 -35.96
C ASP A 21 14.76 -1.56 -34.67
N GLN A 22 14.32 -0.32 -34.83
CA GLN A 22 14.08 0.62 -33.73
C GLN A 22 12.92 0.17 -32.83
N GLN A 23 11.88 -0.46 -33.40
CA GLN A 23 10.74 -0.96 -32.62
C GLN A 23 11.17 -2.15 -31.79
N ALA A 24 11.95 -3.06 -32.37
CA ALA A 24 12.53 -4.18 -31.61
C ALA A 24 13.48 -3.70 -30.51
N LEU A 25 14.27 -2.64 -30.74
CA LEU A 25 15.14 -2.05 -29.72
C LEU A 25 14.34 -1.44 -28.56
N ASP A 26 13.28 -0.68 -28.85
CA ASP A 26 12.37 -0.13 -27.84
C ASP A 26 11.70 -1.26 -27.02
N ASP A 27 11.23 -2.32 -27.69
CA ASP A 27 10.60 -3.47 -27.04
C ASP A 27 11.61 -4.29 -26.20
N VAL A 28 12.88 -4.40 -26.62
CA VAL A 28 13.97 -4.99 -25.82
C VAL A 28 14.20 -4.17 -24.55
N VAL A 29 14.31 -2.84 -24.65
CA VAL A 29 14.52 -1.95 -23.50
C VAL A 29 13.32 -2.00 -22.55
N ALA A 30 12.10 -1.91 -23.07
CA ALA A 30 10.85 -1.97 -22.31
C ALA A 30 10.67 -3.33 -21.61
N GLY A 31 11.01 -4.44 -22.26
CA GLY A 31 11.00 -5.79 -21.68
C GLY A 31 12.08 -6.01 -20.63
N SER A 32 13.18 -5.26 -20.69
CA SER A 32 14.32 -5.37 -19.75
C SER A 32 14.11 -4.56 -18.47
N LEU A 33 13.39 -3.44 -18.53
CA LEU A 33 13.09 -2.54 -17.41
C LEU A 33 12.68 -3.27 -16.12
N PRO A 34 11.69 -4.21 -16.12
CA PRO A 34 11.28 -4.90 -14.91
C PRO A 34 12.39 -5.69 -14.24
N LEU A 35 13.22 -6.41 -14.99
CA LEU A 35 14.31 -7.21 -14.44
C LEU A 35 15.42 -6.31 -13.87
N VAL A 36 15.81 -5.25 -14.59
CA VAL A 36 16.83 -4.30 -14.13
C VAL A 36 16.38 -3.59 -12.85
N TYR A 37 15.14 -3.12 -12.78
CA TYR A 37 14.58 -2.56 -11.53
C TYR A 37 14.56 -3.55 -10.37
N ASN A 38 14.31 -4.83 -10.66
CA ASN A 38 14.28 -5.89 -9.65
C ASN A 38 15.67 -6.30 -9.13
N ILE A 39 16.73 -6.13 -9.95
CA ILE A 39 18.12 -6.36 -9.55
C ILE A 39 18.64 -5.12 -8.79
N VAL A 40 18.58 -3.94 -9.43
CA VAL A 40 19.12 -2.67 -8.90
C VAL A 40 18.37 -2.22 -7.65
N GLY A 41 17.03 -2.20 -7.68
CA GLY A 41 16.22 -1.75 -6.55
C GLY A 41 16.39 -2.58 -5.29
N ARG A 42 16.71 -3.87 -5.42
CA ARG A 42 17.06 -4.76 -4.30
C ARG A 42 18.47 -4.52 -3.79
N ALA A 43 19.46 -4.46 -4.68
CA ALA A 43 20.86 -4.26 -4.30
C ALA A 43 21.10 -2.88 -3.64
N LEU A 44 20.55 -1.81 -4.23
CA LEU A 44 20.62 -0.45 -3.70
C LEU A 44 19.60 -0.17 -2.59
N ARG A 45 18.76 -1.16 -2.20
CA ARG A 45 17.81 -1.06 -1.08
C ARG A 45 16.89 0.17 -1.14
N GLY A 46 16.41 0.53 -2.32
CA GLY A 46 15.53 1.70 -2.50
C GLY A 46 16.20 3.08 -2.35
N HIS A 47 17.52 3.16 -2.47
CA HIS A 47 18.26 4.44 -2.50
C HIS A 47 17.77 5.36 -3.65
N ALA A 48 17.92 6.68 -3.49
CA ALA A 48 17.51 7.65 -4.53
C ALA A 48 18.14 7.35 -5.90
N ASP A 49 19.44 7.05 -5.92
CA ASP A 49 20.23 6.67 -7.11
C ASP A 49 19.78 5.36 -7.81
N VAL A 50 18.70 4.69 -7.36
CA VAL A 50 18.17 3.48 -8.04
C VAL A 50 17.80 3.79 -9.49
N ASP A 51 17.10 4.90 -9.75
CA ASP A 51 16.67 5.26 -11.10
C ASP A 51 17.88 5.59 -11.99
N ASP A 52 18.90 6.28 -11.46
CA ASP A 52 20.15 6.58 -12.15
C ASP A 52 20.92 5.30 -12.55
N VAL A 53 21.03 4.32 -11.63
CA VAL A 53 21.72 3.06 -11.90
C VAL A 53 20.93 2.16 -12.85
N VAL A 54 19.59 2.19 -12.82
CA VAL A 54 18.75 1.54 -13.84
C VAL A 54 18.96 2.21 -15.21
N GLN A 55 18.94 3.54 -15.29
CA GLN A 55 19.14 4.27 -16.53
C GLN A 55 20.51 3.99 -17.15
N GLU A 56 21.59 4.08 -16.38
CA GLU A 56 22.96 3.78 -16.84
C GLU A 56 23.10 2.31 -17.28
N THR A 57 22.40 1.38 -16.61
CA THR A 57 22.33 -0.03 -17.03
C THR A 57 21.67 -0.17 -18.40
N LEU A 58 20.52 0.46 -18.64
CA LEU A 58 19.81 0.41 -19.92
C LEU A 58 20.57 1.13 -21.05
N VAL A 59 21.26 2.24 -20.74
CA VAL A 59 22.15 2.92 -21.71
C VAL A 59 23.30 2.00 -22.14
N ARG A 60 23.84 1.19 -21.23
CA ARG A 60 24.88 0.18 -21.56
C ARG A 60 24.32 -0.99 -22.36
N VAL A 61 23.11 -1.45 -22.05
CA VAL A 61 22.38 -2.45 -22.84
C VAL A 61 22.26 -1.97 -24.29
N VAL A 62 21.74 -0.77 -24.53
CA VAL A 62 21.60 -0.21 -25.89
C VAL A 62 22.96 -0.08 -26.60
N ARG A 63 24.01 0.39 -25.90
CA ARG A 63 25.36 0.58 -26.48
C ARG A 63 26.08 -0.71 -26.85
N HIS A 64 25.85 -1.79 -26.11
CA HIS A 64 26.59 -3.05 -26.25
C HIS A 64 25.73 -4.19 -26.80
N LEU A 65 24.48 -3.94 -27.20
CA LEU A 65 23.59 -4.97 -27.74
C LEU A 65 24.17 -5.66 -28.97
N SER A 66 24.89 -4.91 -29.82
CA SER A 66 25.65 -5.41 -30.98
C SER A 66 26.78 -6.37 -30.61
N ASP A 67 27.30 -6.27 -29.39
CA ASP A 67 28.48 -7.01 -28.93
C ASP A 67 28.07 -8.38 -28.35
N LEU A 68 26.77 -8.63 -28.17
CA LEU A 68 26.22 -9.89 -27.69
C LEU A 68 26.22 -10.95 -28.81
N HIS A 69 27.18 -11.86 -28.76
CA HIS A 69 27.38 -12.90 -29.78
C HIS A 69 26.35 -14.03 -29.73
N ASP A 70 25.75 -14.28 -28.56
CA ASP A 70 24.67 -15.25 -28.37
C ASP A 70 23.40 -14.54 -27.86
N PRO A 71 22.41 -14.29 -28.74
CA PRO A 71 21.13 -13.67 -28.36
C PRO A 71 20.32 -14.47 -27.33
N THR A 72 20.59 -15.76 -27.14
CA THR A 72 19.91 -16.56 -26.11
C THR A 72 20.44 -16.25 -24.69
N ALA A 73 21.70 -15.84 -24.59
CA ALA A 73 22.35 -15.40 -23.34
C ALA A 73 21.98 -13.96 -22.93
N TYR A 74 21.03 -13.30 -23.61
CA TYR A 74 20.64 -11.92 -23.31
C TYR A 74 20.27 -11.68 -21.83
N ARG A 75 19.67 -12.68 -21.17
CA ARG A 75 19.25 -12.60 -19.76
C ARG A 75 20.44 -12.59 -18.79
N SER A 76 21.39 -13.52 -18.94
CA SER A 76 22.60 -13.59 -18.11
C SER A 76 23.48 -12.36 -18.34
N TRP A 77 23.59 -11.92 -19.60
CA TRP A 77 24.30 -10.72 -20.01
C TRP A 77 23.70 -9.43 -19.40
N LEU A 78 22.37 -9.26 -19.46
CA LEU A 78 21.65 -8.14 -18.84
C LEU A 78 21.87 -8.09 -17.32
N ALA A 79 21.78 -9.24 -16.64
CA ALA A 79 22.06 -9.36 -15.22
C ALA A 79 23.52 -9.01 -14.89
N ALA A 80 24.48 -9.45 -15.70
CA ALA A 80 25.90 -9.15 -15.54
C ALA A 80 26.21 -7.64 -15.67
N ILE A 81 25.54 -6.93 -16.59
CA ILE A 81 25.66 -5.46 -16.71
C ILE A 81 25.11 -4.78 -15.45
N ALA A 82 23.92 -5.19 -14.98
CA ALA A 82 23.30 -4.62 -13.78
C ALA A 82 24.19 -4.78 -12.53
N ILE A 83 24.72 -5.99 -12.29
CA ILE A 83 25.66 -6.26 -11.18
C ILE A 83 26.92 -5.40 -11.29
N ARG A 84 27.45 -5.22 -12.52
CA ARG A 84 28.61 -4.35 -12.72
C ARG A 84 28.30 -2.90 -12.37
N GLN A 85 27.12 -2.38 -12.75
CA GLN A 85 26.72 -1.01 -12.39
C GLN A 85 26.47 -0.82 -10.89
N ILE A 86 25.93 -1.82 -10.19
CA ILE A 86 25.83 -1.85 -8.73
C ILE A 86 27.23 -1.73 -8.10
N ARG A 87 28.20 -2.52 -8.55
CA ARG A 87 29.59 -2.48 -8.03
C ARG A 87 30.31 -1.17 -8.35
N ASP A 88 30.15 -0.65 -9.57
CA ASP A 88 30.71 0.64 -9.99
C ASP A 88 30.13 1.79 -9.14
N TRP A 89 28.85 1.71 -8.77
CA TRP A 89 28.19 2.64 -7.84
C TRP A 89 28.73 2.51 -6.41
N GLU A 90 28.80 1.29 -5.86
CA GLU A 90 29.34 1.04 -4.53
C GLU A 90 30.78 1.56 -4.39
N GLN A 91 31.63 1.29 -5.38
CA GLN A 91 33.02 1.71 -5.36
C GLN A 91 33.16 3.24 -5.41
N ARG A 92 32.37 3.92 -6.25
CA ARG A 92 32.27 5.39 -6.27
C ARG A 92 31.84 5.94 -4.91
N ARG A 93 30.81 5.35 -4.29
CA ARG A 93 30.29 5.77 -2.98
C ARG A 93 31.31 5.54 -1.85
N ARG A 94 32.06 4.45 -1.87
CA ARG A 94 33.16 4.19 -0.91
C ARG A 94 34.24 5.26 -1.03
N VAL A 95 34.71 5.55 -2.25
CA VAL A 95 35.71 6.63 -2.48
C VAL A 95 35.21 8.00 -2.02
N ILE A 96 33.92 8.32 -2.23
CA ILE A 96 33.31 9.58 -1.75
C ILE A 96 33.28 9.61 -0.22
N ARG A 97 32.83 8.52 0.43
CA ARG A 97 32.82 8.39 1.89
C ARG A 97 34.21 8.53 2.50
N ASP A 98 35.19 7.84 1.93
CA ASP A 98 36.56 7.81 2.46
C ASP A 98 37.28 9.15 2.26
N ARG A 99 36.93 9.92 1.21
CA ARG A 99 37.36 11.32 1.03
C ARG A 99 36.68 12.28 2.01
N LEU A 100 35.38 12.12 2.25
CA LEU A 100 34.63 12.92 3.22
C LEU A 100 35.08 12.65 4.67
N ALA A 101 35.52 11.43 4.98
CA ALA A 101 36.11 11.08 6.27
C ALA A 101 37.48 11.76 6.55
N GLY A 102 38.09 12.42 5.54
CA GLY A 102 39.31 13.22 5.69
C GLY A 102 39.07 14.68 6.11
N LEU A 103 37.82 15.09 6.28
CA LEU A 103 37.40 16.38 6.83
C LEU A 103 36.42 16.07 7.97
N ASP A 104 36.54 16.73 9.13
CA ASP A 104 35.75 16.39 10.34
C ASP A 104 34.23 16.52 10.13
N ALA A 105 33.61 15.41 9.74
CA ALA A 105 32.17 15.25 9.52
C ALA A 105 31.74 13.78 9.74
N ALA A 106 32.26 13.15 10.79
CA ALA A 106 31.90 11.78 11.19
C ALA A 106 30.72 11.75 12.18
N GLN A 107 29.54 12.22 11.76
CA GLN A 107 28.29 11.99 12.49
C GLN A 107 27.08 11.91 11.56
N ASP A 108 26.34 10.81 11.70
CA ASP A 108 25.00 10.53 11.16
C ASP A 108 24.74 10.87 9.69
N VAL A 109 25.31 10.04 8.80
CA VAL A 109 24.58 9.62 7.59
C VAL A 109 23.61 8.54 8.02
N PRO A 110 22.27 8.75 7.99
CA PRO A 110 21.31 7.70 8.31
C PRO A 110 21.48 6.53 7.34
N ASP A 111 21.42 5.29 7.85
CA ASP A 111 21.36 4.11 7.00
C ASP A 111 20.00 4.08 6.28
N LEU A 112 19.96 4.68 5.09
CA LEU A 112 18.83 4.64 4.16
C LEU A 112 18.41 3.20 3.78
N GLY A 113 19.17 2.18 4.19
CA GLY A 113 18.78 0.78 4.14
C GLY A 113 17.71 0.34 5.15
N SER A 114 17.13 1.22 5.97
CA SER A 114 15.92 0.89 6.74
C SER A 114 14.77 0.51 5.80
N ASP A 115 14.51 1.35 4.80
CA ASP A 115 13.23 1.39 4.11
C ASP A 115 12.94 0.14 3.26
N PHE A 116 13.93 -0.53 2.65
CA PHE A 116 13.61 -1.64 1.75
C PHE A 116 13.12 -2.91 2.46
N ALA A 117 13.77 -3.30 3.56
CA ALA A 117 13.30 -4.43 4.36
C ALA A 117 11.99 -4.06 5.09
N GLU A 118 11.83 -2.80 5.51
CA GLU A 118 10.57 -2.25 6.05
C GLU A 118 9.44 -2.32 5.01
N LEU A 119 9.66 -1.87 3.78
CA LEU A 119 8.74 -1.94 2.64
C LEU A 119 8.41 -3.39 2.24
N THR A 120 9.38 -4.30 2.34
CA THR A 120 9.15 -5.74 2.13
C THR A 120 8.27 -6.31 3.25
N ILE A 121 8.50 -5.90 4.49
CA ILE A 121 7.69 -6.26 5.66
C ILE A 121 6.25 -5.70 5.56
N LEU A 122 6.11 -4.44 5.14
CA LEU A 122 4.86 -3.71 4.98
C LEU A 122 4.01 -4.23 3.81
N ARG A 123 4.61 -4.44 2.63
CA ARG A 123 3.87 -4.83 1.40
C ARG A 123 3.25 -6.23 1.43
N LEU A 124 3.72 -7.10 2.31
CA LEU A 124 3.45 -8.55 2.20
C LEU A 124 2.65 -9.17 3.35
N GLY A 125 2.21 -8.39 4.34
CA GLY A 125 1.35 -8.89 5.43
C GLY A 125 1.91 -10.15 6.12
N LEU A 126 3.23 -10.14 6.32
CA LEU A 126 4.01 -11.35 6.57
C LEU A 126 3.79 -11.92 7.97
N THR A 127 3.81 -13.25 8.08
CA THR A 127 3.93 -13.91 9.39
C THR A 127 5.27 -13.53 10.04
N GLU A 128 5.34 -13.56 11.39
CA GLU A 128 6.55 -13.15 12.12
C GLU A 128 7.84 -13.80 11.58
N GLN A 129 7.81 -15.09 11.24
CA GLN A 129 9.00 -15.77 10.68
C GLN A 129 9.49 -15.18 9.34
N ARG A 130 8.58 -14.65 8.51
CA ARG A 130 8.93 -13.94 7.27
C ARG A 130 9.49 -12.55 7.55
N ARG A 131 8.96 -11.85 8.58
CA ARG A 131 9.53 -10.58 9.08
C ARG A 131 10.96 -10.77 9.58
N GLU A 132 11.22 -11.87 10.29
CA GLU A 132 12.56 -12.26 10.74
C GLU A 132 13.50 -12.59 9.57
N VAL A 133 13.01 -13.23 8.49
CA VAL A 133 13.85 -13.46 7.28
C VAL A 133 14.25 -12.13 6.67
N ALA A 134 13.31 -11.18 6.49
CA ALA A 134 13.59 -9.88 5.90
C ALA A 134 14.61 -9.07 6.73
N GLU A 135 14.52 -9.09 8.06
CA GLU A 135 15.55 -8.47 8.91
C GLU A 135 16.88 -9.25 8.91
N ALA A 136 16.85 -10.58 8.76
CA ALA A 136 18.06 -11.41 8.69
C ALA A 136 18.91 -11.13 7.44
N THR A 137 18.31 -10.68 6.32
CA THR A 137 19.08 -10.29 5.12
C THR A 137 20.00 -9.09 5.38
N ARG A 138 19.62 -8.17 6.27
CA ARG A 138 20.44 -7.01 6.67
C ARG A 138 21.79 -7.43 7.28
N TRP A 139 21.90 -8.66 7.78
CA TRP A 139 23.11 -9.23 8.38
C TRP A 139 24.01 -9.96 7.38
N LEU A 140 23.65 -10.04 6.09
CA LEU A 140 24.51 -10.66 5.06
C LEU A 140 25.75 -9.80 4.77
N ASP A 141 26.84 -10.46 4.42
CA ASP A 141 28.02 -9.78 3.85
C ASP A 141 27.62 -9.16 2.47
N PRO A 142 28.21 -8.03 2.02
CA PRO A 142 27.78 -7.36 0.78
C PRO A 142 27.78 -8.30 -0.44
N ASP A 143 28.85 -9.08 -0.57
CA ASP A 143 29.05 -10.14 -1.55
C ASP A 143 27.94 -11.22 -1.56
N ASP A 144 27.22 -11.42 -0.45
CA ASP A 144 26.09 -12.36 -0.35
C ASP A 144 24.73 -11.66 -0.60
N GLN A 145 24.67 -10.33 -0.62
CA GLN A 145 23.44 -9.57 -0.93
C GLN A 145 23.20 -9.48 -2.44
N ASP A 146 24.27 -9.30 -3.22
CA ASP A 146 24.27 -9.53 -4.68
C ASP A 146 23.71 -10.92 -4.99
N LEU A 147 24.27 -11.94 -4.33
CA LEU A 147 23.88 -13.33 -4.54
C LEU A 147 22.44 -13.62 -4.12
N LEU A 148 21.97 -13.03 -3.00
CA LEU A 148 20.58 -13.16 -2.57
C LEU A 148 19.62 -12.61 -3.63
N SER A 149 19.97 -11.49 -4.24
CA SER A 149 19.13 -10.83 -5.26
C SER A 149 19.02 -11.64 -6.55
N LEU A 150 20.08 -12.35 -6.94
CA LEU A 150 20.09 -13.23 -8.11
C LEU A 150 19.48 -14.60 -7.83
N TRP A 151 19.81 -15.22 -6.69
CA TRP A 151 19.19 -16.48 -6.27
C TRP A 151 17.68 -16.32 -6.07
N TRP A 152 17.21 -15.13 -5.70
CA TRP A 152 15.78 -14.82 -5.70
C TRP A 152 15.14 -15.05 -7.08
N LEU A 153 15.75 -14.47 -8.11
CA LEU A 153 15.26 -14.53 -9.49
C LEU A 153 15.36 -15.96 -10.06
N GLU A 154 16.32 -16.75 -9.56
CA GLU A 154 16.40 -18.19 -9.82
C GLU A 154 15.17 -18.94 -9.27
N GLU A 155 14.80 -18.70 -8.01
CA GLU A 155 13.65 -19.37 -7.38
C GLU A 155 12.29 -18.89 -7.91
N THR A 156 12.22 -17.70 -8.53
CA THR A 156 11.01 -17.24 -9.26
C THR A 156 10.96 -17.68 -10.72
N GLY A 157 12.04 -18.27 -11.26
CA GLY A 157 12.14 -18.71 -12.65
C GLY A 157 12.36 -17.58 -13.66
N ASP A 158 12.83 -16.41 -13.19
CA ASP A 158 13.21 -15.26 -14.02
C ASP A 158 14.66 -15.38 -14.56
N LEU A 159 15.51 -16.18 -13.88
CA LEU A 159 16.87 -16.55 -14.28
C LEU A 159 17.09 -18.05 -14.08
N ASP A 160 17.96 -18.67 -14.88
CA ASP A 160 18.43 -20.04 -14.63
C ASP A 160 19.72 -20.05 -13.77
N ARG A 161 20.03 -21.21 -13.14
CA ARG A 161 21.27 -21.40 -12.35
C ARG A 161 22.54 -21.03 -13.15
N THR A 162 22.53 -21.29 -14.46
CA THR A 162 23.61 -20.95 -15.38
C THR A 162 23.77 -19.43 -15.50
N ASP A 163 22.68 -18.70 -15.67
CA ASP A 163 22.67 -17.23 -15.77
C ASP A 163 23.27 -16.59 -14.53
N VAL A 164 22.89 -17.08 -13.34
CA VAL A 164 23.41 -16.61 -12.04
C VAL A 164 24.91 -16.90 -11.90
N ALA A 165 25.38 -18.03 -12.43
CA ALA A 165 26.79 -18.42 -12.39
C ALA A 165 27.64 -17.51 -13.30
N GLU A 166 27.18 -17.28 -14.54
CA GLU A 166 27.81 -16.37 -15.50
C GLU A 166 27.84 -14.93 -15.00
N ALA A 167 26.71 -14.42 -14.51
CA ALA A 167 26.58 -13.03 -14.05
C ALA A 167 27.48 -12.71 -12.84
N LEU A 168 27.81 -13.73 -12.02
CA LEU A 168 28.77 -13.62 -10.92
C LEU A 168 30.21 -14.02 -11.28
N GLY A 169 30.45 -14.58 -12.47
CA GLY A 169 31.76 -15.10 -12.89
C GLY A 169 32.21 -16.33 -12.11
N LEU A 170 31.29 -17.20 -11.71
CA LEU A 170 31.54 -18.38 -10.88
C LEU A 170 31.26 -19.68 -11.65
N SER A 171 31.93 -20.77 -11.29
CA SER A 171 31.50 -22.10 -11.73
C SER A 171 30.23 -22.53 -11.00
N SER A 172 29.41 -23.38 -11.62
CA SER A 172 28.16 -23.90 -11.03
C SER A 172 28.37 -24.56 -9.65
N GLY A 173 29.47 -25.29 -9.48
CA GLY A 173 29.86 -25.88 -8.19
C GLY A 173 30.23 -24.83 -7.13
N HIS A 174 30.94 -23.77 -7.51
CA HIS A 174 31.26 -22.66 -6.59
C HIS A 174 29.99 -21.87 -6.21
N LEU A 175 29.11 -21.62 -7.19
CA LEU A 175 27.82 -20.97 -6.95
C LEU A 175 26.98 -21.76 -5.94
N ALA A 176 26.86 -23.08 -6.11
CA ALA A 176 26.10 -23.94 -5.19
C ALA A 176 26.61 -23.85 -3.74
N VAL A 177 27.94 -23.87 -3.55
CA VAL A 177 28.57 -23.70 -2.22
C VAL A 177 28.31 -22.30 -1.65
N ARG A 178 28.37 -21.25 -2.47
CA ARG A 178 28.13 -19.87 -2.03
C ARG A 178 26.67 -19.65 -1.63
N ILE A 179 25.72 -20.19 -2.40
CA ILE A 179 24.28 -20.19 -2.08
C ILE A 179 24.03 -20.95 -0.77
N HIS A 180 24.63 -22.12 -0.57
CA HIS A 180 24.51 -22.86 0.70
C HIS A 180 24.97 -22.01 1.90
N ARG A 181 26.16 -21.40 1.81
CA ARG A 181 26.71 -20.54 2.88
C ARG A 181 25.84 -19.31 3.15
N MET A 182 25.36 -18.65 2.10
CA MET A 182 24.40 -17.54 2.23
C MET A 182 23.12 -17.98 2.95
N LYS A 183 22.55 -19.15 2.58
CA LYS A 183 21.35 -19.70 3.22
C LYS A 183 21.58 -19.99 4.71
N GLU A 184 22.69 -20.63 5.08
CA GLU A 184 23.08 -20.84 6.48
C GLU A 184 23.27 -19.51 7.23
N GLN A 185 23.82 -18.50 6.57
CA GLN A 185 24.03 -17.17 7.14
C GLN A 185 22.71 -16.44 7.41
N ILE A 186 21.72 -16.54 6.51
CA ILE A 186 20.35 -16.03 6.74
C ILE A 186 19.73 -16.77 7.92
N GLN A 187 19.79 -18.10 7.97
CA GLN A 187 19.23 -18.90 9.07
C GLN A 187 19.87 -18.54 10.43
N SER A 188 21.20 -18.43 10.48
CA SER A 188 21.93 -18.02 11.70
C SER A 188 21.67 -16.56 12.09
N SER A 189 21.36 -15.69 11.14
CA SER A 189 21.01 -14.29 11.44
C SER A 189 19.55 -14.16 11.89
N ARG A 190 18.67 -15.06 11.43
CA ARG A 190 17.26 -15.13 11.83
C ARG A 190 17.07 -15.46 13.31
N THR A 191 17.89 -16.37 13.85
CA THR A 191 17.89 -16.67 15.29
C THR A 191 18.42 -15.49 16.12
N VAL A 192 19.41 -14.74 15.60
CA VAL A 192 19.89 -13.49 16.20
C VAL A 192 18.80 -12.42 16.21
N VAL A 193 18.13 -12.16 15.09
CA VAL A 193 17.01 -11.21 14.98
C VAL A 193 15.90 -11.56 15.99
N ARG A 194 15.47 -12.83 16.05
CA ARG A 194 14.44 -13.26 17.01
C ARG A 194 14.88 -13.05 18.47
N ALA A 195 16.12 -13.41 18.81
CA ALA A 195 16.65 -13.22 20.16
C ALA A 195 16.78 -11.73 20.55
N LEU A 196 17.15 -10.87 19.60
CA LEU A 196 17.21 -9.42 19.78
C LEU A 196 15.82 -8.79 19.95
N ARG A 197 14.80 -9.27 19.24
CA ARG A 197 13.41 -8.79 19.41
C ARG A 197 12.81 -9.24 20.74
N ALA A 198 13.14 -10.44 21.21
CA ALA A 198 12.75 -10.96 22.53
C ALA A 198 13.54 -10.32 23.71
N TYR A 199 14.00 -9.07 23.54
CA TYR A 199 15.02 -8.39 24.36
C TYR A 199 14.77 -8.41 25.87
N GLN A 200 13.50 -8.47 26.29
CA GLN A 200 13.10 -8.46 27.70
C GLN A 200 13.52 -9.74 28.47
N GLY A 201 13.95 -10.82 27.80
CA GLY A 201 14.17 -12.13 28.41
C GLY A 201 15.61 -12.58 28.72
N CYS A 202 16.67 -11.86 28.35
CA CYS A 202 18.06 -12.32 28.57
C CYS A 202 19.04 -11.21 29.03
N PRO A 203 19.39 -11.14 30.33
CA PRO A 203 20.35 -10.17 30.85
C PRO A 203 21.73 -10.25 30.19
N ALA A 204 22.22 -11.47 29.90
CA ALA A 204 23.53 -11.67 29.29
C ALA A 204 23.58 -11.21 27.82
N LEU A 205 22.47 -11.26 27.08
CA LEU A 205 22.38 -10.68 25.73
C LEU A 205 22.59 -9.16 25.80
N ARG A 206 22.00 -8.47 26.79
CA ARG A 206 22.18 -7.03 27.01
C ARG A 206 23.64 -6.66 27.25
N THR A 207 24.36 -7.47 28.04
CA THR A 207 25.80 -7.29 28.27
C THR A 207 26.60 -7.45 26.97
N VAL A 208 26.24 -8.42 26.12
CA VAL A 208 26.88 -8.60 24.81
C VAL A 208 26.59 -7.41 23.88
N THR A 209 25.37 -6.87 23.86
CA THR A 209 24.98 -5.74 23.01
C THR A 209 25.34 -4.35 23.55
N ALA A 210 25.88 -4.24 24.78
CA ALA A 210 26.06 -2.95 25.46
C ALA A 210 26.95 -1.93 24.70
N GLY A 211 27.89 -2.41 23.87
CA GLY A 211 28.74 -1.59 23.00
C GLY A 211 28.35 -1.64 21.52
N TRP A 212 27.15 -2.08 21.18
CA TRP A 212 26.68 -2.19 19.79
C TRP A 212 25.82 -0.99 19.41
N ASN A 213 26.19 -0.30 18.33
CA ASN A 213 25.47 0.84 17.75
C ASN A 213 24.25 0.44 16.89
N GLY A 214 23.75 -0.79 17.01
CA GLY A 214 22.62 -1.30 16.22
C GLY A 214 22.93 -1.67 14.76
N VAL A 215 24.12 -1.35 14.23
CA VAL A 215 24.48 -1.63 12.83
C VAL A 215 24.83 -3.12 12.63
N PRO A 216 24.11 -3.87 11.77
CA PRO A 216 24.46 -5.26 11.45
C PRO A 216 25.85 -5.34 10.80
N THR A 217 26.78 -6.06 11.44
CA THR A 217 28.13 -6.30 10.86
C THR A 217 28.53 -7.77 11.01
N PRO A 218 29.52 -8.27 10.24
CA PRO A 218 29.93 -9.67 10.30
C PRO A 218 30.54 -10.05 11.67
N LEU A 219 31.18 -9.09 12.35
CA LEU A 219 31.70 -9.25 13.71
C LEU A 219 30.57 -9.38 14.72
N TRP A 220 29.57 -8.49 14.67
CA TRP A 220 28.41 -8.53 15.55
C TRP A 220 27.54 -9.76 15.27
N ARG A 221 27.36 -10.17 14.00
CA ARG A 221 26.71 -11.42 13.59
C ARG A 221 27.31 -12.61 14.31
N LYS A 222 28.64 -12.79 14.21
CA LYS A 222 29.37 -13.92 14.84
C LYS A 222 29.29 -13.88 16.37
N ARG A 223 29.41 -12.70 16.98
CA ARG A 223 29.34 -12.52 18.44
C ARG A 223 27.94 -12.85 19.00
N LEU A 224 26.89 -12.37 18.35
CA LEU A 224 25.51 -12.59 18.77
C LEU A 224 25.04 -14.03 18.45
N ALA A 225 25.39 -14.58 17.29
CA ALA A 225 25.06 -15.98 16.95
C ALA A 225 25.71 -16.98 17.92
N ARG A 226 26.93 -16.71 18.41
CA ARG A 226 27.55 -17.47 19.51
C ARG A 226 26.71 -17.37 20.79
N HIS A 227 26.37 -16.16 21.23
CA HIS A 227 25.52 -15.98 22.41
C HIS A 227 24.17 -16.71 22.31
N VAL A 228 23.49 -16.62 21.16
CA VAL A 228 22.18 -17.28 20.94
C VAL A 228 22.29 -18.80 21.00
N ARG A 229 23.40 -19.38 20.53
CA ARG A 229 23.68 -20.82 20.61
C ARG A 229 23.99 -21.27 22.04
N ASP A 230 24.81 -20.51 22.75
CA ASP A 230 25.37 -20.92 24.03
C ASP A 230 24.46 -20.56 25.22
N CYS A 231 23.47 -19.67 25.03
CA CYS A 231 22.54 -19.23 26.07
C CYS A 231 21.27 -20.10 26.14
N PRO A 232 20.95 -20.73 27.30
CA PRO A 232 19.71 -21.52 27.48
C PRO A 232 18.40 -20.74 27.35
N SER A 233 18.43 -19.40 27.42
CA SER A 233 17.24 -18.55 27.19
C SER A 233 17.07 -18.26 25.69
N CYS A 234 18.10 -17.71 25.04
CA CYS A 234 18.04 -17.35 23.63
C CYS A 234 17.99 -18.58 22.70
N GLY A 235 18.68 -19.67 23.04
CA GLY A 235 18.66 -20.91 22.24
C GLY A 235 17.27 -21.54 22.15
N ARG A 236 16.46 -21.46 23.23
CA ARG A 236 15.06 -21.93 23.22
C ARG A 236 14.15 -21.11 22.30
N GLN A 237 14.48 -19.85 22.03
CA GLN A 237 13.75 -19.03 21.05
C GLN A 237 14.02 -19.49 19.59
N GLY A 238 15.13 -20.21 19.35
CA GLY A 238 15.49 -20.81 18.06
C GLY A 238 14.64 -22.03 17.64
N GLY A 239 13.48 -22.25 18.26
CA GLY A 239 12.57 -23.35 17.94
C GLY A 239 12.02 -23.32 16.51
N ALA A 240 11.54 -24.49 16.05
CA ALA A 240 11.06 -24.85 14.72
C ALA A 240 10.88 -23.69 13.72
N LEU A 241 11.96 -23.41 13.00
CA LEU A 241 11.98 -22.44 11.91
C LEU A 241 11.48 -23.10 10.62
N VAL A 242 10.50 -22.48 9.95
CA VAL A 242 10.15 -22.86 8.58
C VAL A 242 11.37 -22.58 7.68
N PRO A 243 11.74 -23.50 6.77
CA PRO A 243 12.82 -23.29 5.80
C PRO A 243 12.64 -21.99 5.04
N ILE A 244 13.73 -21.27 4.80
CA ILE A 244 13.68 -19.92 4.21
C ILE A 244 13.00 -19.97 2.84
N GLU A 245 13.30 -20.96 2.02
CA GLU A 245 12.73 -21.23 0.70
C GLU A 245 11.19 -21.19 0.72
N ARG A 246 10.57 -21.85 1.70
CA ARG A 246 9.10 -21.86 1.87
C ARG A 246 8.53 -20.54 2.38
N LEU A 247 9.34 -19.74 3.06
CA LEU A 247 8.97 -18.38 3.45
C LEU A 247 9.12 -17.40 2.28
N LEU A 248 10.07 -17.64 1.38
CA LEU A 248 10.38 -16.80 0.22
C LEU A 248 9.41 -16.96 -0.96
N ALA A 249 8.76 -18.12 -1.12
CA ALA A 249 7.82 -18.46 -2.20
C ALA A 249 6.48 -17.66 -2.23
N GLY A 250 6.52 -16.36 -1.92
CA GLY A 250 5.40 -15.43 -1.96
C GLY A 250 5.77 -13.96 -1.73
N ILE A 251 7.03 -13.58 -1.96
CA ILE A 251 7.49 -12.18 -1.96
C ILE A 251 7.54 -11.74 -3.44
N SER A 252 6.57 -10.94 -3.86
CA SER A 252 6.41 -10.49 -5.25
C SER A 252 7.57 -9.63 -5.76
N LEU A 253 7.71 -9.58 -7.08
CA LEU A 253 8.63 -8.68 -7.79
C LEU A 253 8.29 -7.19 -7.50
N LEU A 254 9.31 -6.34 -7.51
CA LEU A 254 9.14 -4.89 -7.41
C LEU A 254 8.48 -4.35 -8.70
N PRO A 255 7.43 -3.51 -8.61
CA PRO A 255 6.88 -2.82 -9.78
C PRO A 255 7.82 -1.70 -10.26
N VAL A 256 7.94 -1.55 -11.57
CA VAL A 256 8.65 -0.43 -12.23
C VAL A 256 7.89 0.89 -11.92
N PRO A 257 8.57 1.99 -11.56
CA PRO A 257 7.94 3.30 -11.41
C PRO A 257 7.23 3.76 -12.69
N ALA A 258 5.98 4.22 -12.56
CA ALA A 258 5.13 4.52 -13.71
C ALA A 258 5.65 5.64 -14.63
N GLY A 259 6.54 6.51 -14.12
CA GLY A 259 7.10 7.63 -14.89
C GLY A 259 8.02 7.22 -16.05
N ILE A 260 8.68 6.06 -15.97
CA ILE A 260 9.69 5.65 -16.97
C ILE A 260 9.10 4.78 -18.08
N ALA A 261 7.97 4.11 -17.82
CA ALA A 261 7.20 3.39 -18.85
C ALA A 261 6.52 4.33 -19.89
N LEU A 262 6.57 5.64 -19.70
CA LEU A 262 5.86 6.63 -20.51
C LEU A 262 6.62 7.12 -21.76
N HIS A 263 7.90 6.76 -21.91
CA HIS A 263 8.70 7.14 -23.08
C HIS A 263 8.66 6.13 -24.24
N ALA A 264 8.18 4.90 -24.03
CA ALA A 264 7.85 3.97 -25.11
C ALA A 264 6.44 4.26 -25.65
N LYS A 265 6.31 5.24 -26.56
CA LYS A 265 5.04 5.59 -27.24
C LYS A 265 5.19 5.81 -28.76
N GLY A 266 5.18 4.71 -29.49
CA GLY A 266 4.66 4.59 -30.85
C GLY A 266 3.94 3.23 -30.94
N SER A 267 2.79 3.03 -31.58
CA SER A 267 1.97 3.94 -32.38
C SER A 267 0.50 3.93 -31.92
N ALA A 268 -0.24 4.99 -32.22
CA ALA A 268 -1.69 5.03 -31.98
C ALA A 268 -2.43 4.12 -32.99
N LEU A 269 -3.18 3.13 -32.51
CA LEU A 269 -4.13 2.37 -33.31
C LEU A 269 -5.56 2.88 -33.05
N THR A 270 -6.13 3.52 -34.07
CA THR A 270 -7.52 3.99 -34.07
C THR A 270 -8.51 2.81 -34.11
N PRO A 271 -9.66 2.88 -33.41
CA PRO A 271 -10.63 1.79 -33.33
C PRO A 271 -11.49 1.65 -34.60
N ALA A 272 -10.89 1.19 -35.71
CA ALA A 272 -11.59 1.04 -37.00
C ALA A 272 -10.99 -0.07 -37.91
N ALA A 273 -10.73 -1.27 -37.38
CA ALA A 273 -10.14 -2.37 -38.16
C ALA A 273 -10.57 -3.81 -37.75
N TRP A 274 -11.85 -4.04 -37.43
CA TRP A 274 -12.38 -5.40 -37.18
C TRP A 274 -13.75 -5.65 -37.83
N ARG A 275 -13.78 -5.71 -39.16
CA ARG A 275 -14.81 -6.41 -39.95
C ARG A 275 -14.14 -7.10 -41.14
N HIS A 276 -14.67 -8.24 -41.57
CA HIS A 276 -14.17 -9.14 -42.64
C HIS A 276 -13.00 -10.07 -42.30
N ALA A 277 -13.32 -11.21 -41.67
CA ALA A 277 -12.62 -12.49 -41.88
C ALA A 277 -13.52 -13.68 -41.45
N LEU A 278 -14.69 -13.81 -42.08
CA LEU A 278 -15.48 -15.05 -42.07
C LEU A 278 -15.63 -15.52 -43.52
N LEU A 279 -15.60 -16.84 -43.72
CA LEU A 279 -15.79 -17.58 -44.98
C LEU A 279 -14.61 -17.63 -45.98
N SER A 280 -13.70 -18.58 -45.77
CA SER A 280 -13.20 -19.44 -46.85
C SER A 280 -12.55 -20.73 -46.31
N ARG A 281 -13.14 -21.89 -46.67
CA ARG A 281 -12.52 -23.22 -46.58
C ARG A 281 -11.86 -23.56 -47.93
N PRO A 282 -10.90 -24.50 -47.94
CA PRO A 282 -11.10 -25.69 -48.79
C PRO A 282 -10.99 -27.01 -48.02
N ARG A 283 -11.18 -28.15 -48.71
CA ARG A 283 -11.32 -29.50 -48.16
C ARG A 283 -10.31 -30.49 -48.79
N GLY A 284 -9.83 -31.44 -47.98
CA GLY A 284 -9.63 -32.86 -48.38
C GLY A 284 -8.24 -33.31 -48.86
N LEU A 285 -7.63 -34.29 -48.17
CA LEU A 285 -7.74 -35.72 -48.51
C LEU A 285 -7.32 -36.61 -47.28
N LEU A 286 -7.28 -37.94 -47.44
CA LEU A 286 -7.45 -38.94 -46.35
C LEU A 286 -6.20 -39.82 -46.05
N THR A 287 -5.89 -40.00 -44.74
CA THR A 287 -5.51 -41.21 -43.92
C THR A 287 -4.91 -42.52 -44.54
N PRO A 288 -4.38 -43.50 -43.74
CA PRO A 288 -3.92 -43.54 -42.32
C PRO A 288 -2.61 -44.35 -42.02
N LEU A 289 -2.05 -44.26 -40.79
CA LEU A 289 -1.80 -45.36 -39.80
C LEU A 289 -1.10 -44.76 -38.52
N VAL A 290 -1.66 -44.89 -37.29
CA VAL A 290 -1.36 -45.90 -36.23
C VAL A 290 0.04 -45.70 -35.59
N VAL A 291 0.31 -45.45 -34.29
CA VAL A 291 -0.36 -45.59 -32.95
C VAL A 291 -0.20 -44.23 -32.18
N GLY A 292 -0.89 -43.81 -31.09
CA GLY A 292 -2.00 -44.30 -30.25
C GLY A 292 -2.15 -43.47 -28.94
N THR A 293 -2.78 -44.03 -27.88
CA THR A 293 -2.96 -43.56 -26.47
C THR A 293 -2.88 -42.03 -26.17
N ALA A 294 -3.93 -41.31 -25.78
CA ALA A 294 -4.96 -41.68 -24.80
C ALA A 294 -6.26 -40.85 -24.92
N ALA A 295 -7.40 -41.48 -24.60
CA ALA A 295 -8.69 -40.85 -24.28
C ALA A 295 -9.15 -41.38 -22.89
N ILE A 296 -10.05 -40.72 -22.17
CA ILE A 296 -11.51 -40.94 -22.28
C ILE A 296 -12.26 -39.74 -21.67
N VAL A 297 -13.36 -39.36 -22.30
CA VAL A 297 -14.50 -38.64 -21.70
C VAL A 297 -15.76 -39.43 -22.02
N LEU A 298 -16.59 -39.71 -21.00
CA LEU A 298 -18.03 -40.04 -21.01
C LEU A 298 -18.41 -40.25 -19.52
N GLY A 299 -19.58 -39.86 -19.01
CA GLY A 299 -20.80 -39.40 -19.67
C GLY A 299 -21.90 -40.45 -19.51
N VAL A 300 -22.69 -40.34 -18.44
CA VAL A 300 -23.89 -41.16 -18.22
C VAL A 300 -25.10 -40.25 -18.04
N THR A 301 -26.02 -40.32 -19.00
CA THR A 301 -27.38 -39.77 -18.93
C THR A 301 -28.34 -40.84 -18.41
N ALA A 302 -29.30 -40.43 -17.58
CA ALA A 302 -30.57 -41.13 -17.44
C ALA A 302 -31.70 -40.13 -17.72
N VAL A 303 -32.57 -40.45 -18.68
CA VAL A 303 -33.73 -39.64 -19.09
C VAL A 303 -34.95 -40.54 -19.06
N VAL A 304 -36.01 -40.09 -18.38
CA VAL A 304 -37.39 -40.53 -18.64
C VAL A 304 -38.27 -39.27 -18.66
N VAL A 305 -39.19 -39.19 -19.63
CA VAL A 305 -39.98 -38.00 -19.97
C VAL A 305 -41.47 -38.29 -19.93
N THR A 306 -42.26 -37.41 -19.31
CA THR A 306 -43.62 -36.97 -19.72
C THR A 306 -43.85 -35.59 -19.07
N ARG A 307 -43.95 -34.47 -19.82
CA ARG A 307 -45.18 -33.84 -20.38
C ARG A 307 -46.33 -33.67 -19.35
N SER A 308 -47.03 -32.53 -19.24
CA SER A 308 -47.12 -31.35 -20.13
C SER A 308 -47.71 -30.11 -19.43
N ASP A 309 -47.30 -28.91 -19.88
CA ASP A 309 -48.04 -27.62 -20.03
C ASP A 309 -48.78 -26.90 -18.85
N ASP A 310 -48.32 -25.67 -18.54
CA ASP A 310 -49.01 -24.54 -17.84
C ASP A 310 -50.13 -23.90 -18.72
N PRO A 311 -50.94 -22.84 -18.37
CA PRO A 311 -50.92 -21.85 -17.25
C PRO A 311 -52.37 -21.51 -16.71
N PRO A 312 -52.83 -20.28 -16.29
CA PRO A 312 -52.21 -19.03 -15.80
C PRO A 312 -52.84 -18.55 -14.42
N PRO A 313 -53.15 -17.26 -14.06
CA PRO A 313 -53.04 -16.80 -12.66
C PRO A 313 -54.38 -16.61 -11.90
N ALA A 314 -54.32 -16.51 -10.57
CA ALA A 314 -55.48 -16.24 -9.72
C ALA A 314 -55.80 -14.74 -9.60
N THR A 315 -56.93 -14.31 -10.17
CA THR A 315 -57.54 -12.98 -9.98
C THR A 315 -58.49 -12.94 -8.78
N TYR A 316 -58.65 -11.72 -8.25
CA TYR A 316 -59.47 -11.38 -7.08
C TYR A 316 -60.97 -11.30 -7.40
N VAL A 317 -61.85 -11.88 -6.57
CA VAL A 317 -63.30 -11.61 -6.54
C VAL A 317 -63.81 -11.61 -5.09
N ALA A 318 -64.62 -10.61 -4.74
CA ALA A 318 -65.24 -10.46 -3.43
C ALA A 318 -66.68 -11.01 -3.37
N PRO A 319 -67.21 -11.40 -2.19
CA PRO A 319 -68.63 -11.69 -2.01
C PRO A 319 -69.42 -10.50 -1.42
N ALA A 320 -70.70 -10.41 -1.75
CA ALA A 320 -71.68 -9.45 -1.21
C ALA A 320 -73.10 -10.10 -1.18
N PRO A 321 -74.17 -9.46 -0.67
CA PRO A 321 -74.53 -9.44 0.76
C PRO A 321 -76.01 -9.83 1.03
N ARG A 322 -76.42 -10.02 2.32
CA ARG A 322 -77.85 -9.99 2.79
C ARG A 322 -77.96 -9.97 4.35
N PRO A 323 -79.12 -9.66 4.99
CA PRO A 323 -79.29 -8.35 5.64
C PRO A 323 -79.90 -8.31 7.07
N SER A 324 -80.02 -7.09 7.63
CA SER A 324 -80.92 -6.64 8.74
C SER A 324 -80.54 -7.06 10.19
N ALA A 325 -80.75 -6.27 11.27
CA ALA A 325 -81.38 -4.94 11.46
C ALA A 325 -80.83 -4.16 12.71
N SER A 326 -81.09 -2.84 12.75
CA SER A 326 -81.30 -1.86 13.87
C SER A 326 -80.85 -2.21 15.32
N ILE A 327 -80.29 -1.28 16.14
CA ILE A 327 -80.93 -0.07 16.74
C ILE A 327 -79.90 1.06 16.99
N ALA A 328 -80.36 2.30 17.17
CA ALA A 328 -79.58 3.54 17.14
C ALA A 328 -79.41 4.30 18.49
N ALA A 329 -78.37 5.17 18.50
CA ALA A 329 -78.31 6.50 19.15
C ALA A 329 -78.10 6.59 20.70
N PRO A 330 -77.58 7.72 21.26
CA PRO A 330 -77.40 9.05 20.64
C PRO A 330 -75.99 9.68 20.69
N SER A 331 -75.88 10.84 20.00
CA SER A 331 -74.67 11.64 19.73
C SER A 331 -74.33 12.68 20.80
N PRO A 332 -73.14 13.31 20.70
CA PRO A 332 -73.01 14.76 20.93
C PRO A 332 -72.47 15.54 19.71
N THR A 333 -72.74 16.85 19.74
CA THR A 333 -72.64 17.85 18.64
C THR A 333 -71.21 18.48 18.54
N PRO A 334 -70.75 19.05 17.39
CA PRO A 334 -69.32 19.17 17.08
C PRO A 334 -68.72 20.60 17.10
N SER A 335 -67.39 20.69 17.26
CA SER A 335 -66.46 21.71 16.69
C SER A 335 -65.02 21.50 17.19
N PRO A 336 -63.98 22.06 16.54
CA PRO A 336 -63.71 22.11 15.10
C PRO A 336 -62.36 21.42 14.75
N SER A 337 -62.08 21.23 13.46
CA SER A 337 -60.89 20.50 12.99
C SER A 337 -59.57 21.21 13.31
N THR A 338 -58.76 20.64 14.21
CA THR A 338 -57.33 20.95 14.33
C THR A 338 -56.53 20.09 13.36
N ARG A 339 -56.03 20.73 12.30
CA ARG A 339 -55.08 20.16 11.35
C ARG A 339 -53.91 19.51 12.10
N PRO A 340 -53.57 18.22 11.86
CA PRO A 340 -52.34 17.65 12.37
C PRO A 340 -51.17 18.42 11.75
N THR A 341 -50.47 19.20 12.57
CA THR A 341 -49.22 19.84 12.17
C THR A 341 -48.24 18.71 11.90
N THR A 342 -47.95 18.44 10.62
CA THR A 342 -46.87 17.54 10.23
C THR A 342 -45.59 18.14 10.78
N ALA A 343 -45.11 17.60 11.91
CA ALA A 343 -43.80 17.95 12.44
C ALA A 343 -42.80 17.66 11.32
N ALA A 344 -42.15 18.71 10.82
CA ALA A 344 -41.09 18.56 9.84
C ALA A 344 -40.06 17.56 10.41
N PRO A 345 -39.60 16.57 9.62
CA PRO A 345 -38.68 15.56 10.13
C PRO A 345 -37.49 16.25 10.77
N ALA A 346 -37.23 15.93 12.03
CA ALA A 346 -36.18 16.59 12.81
C ALA A 346 -34.86 16.51 12.04
N VAL A 347 -34.37 17.67 11.59
CA VAL A 347 -33.11 17.82 10.86
C VAL A 347 -32.04 17.06 11.64
N PRO A 348 -31.23 16.18 10.99
CA PRO A 348 -30.26 15.37 11.71
C PRO A 348 -29.26 16.27 12.44
N ALA A 349 -29.44 16.39 13.75
CA ALA A 349 -28.42 16.91 14.64
C ALA A 349 -27.17 16.03 14.47
N VAL A 350 -26.01 16.67 14.38
CA VAL A 350 -24.72 15.98 14.34
C VAL A 350 -24.62 15.04 15.54
N SER A 351 -24.22 13.79 15.33
CA SER A 351 -24.31 12.79 16.42
C SER A 351 -23.22 12.97 17.47
N SER A 352 -22.11 13.62 17.10
CA SER A 352 -20.93 13.82 17.93
C SER A 352 -19.98 14.84 17.28
N PRO A 353 -19.38 15.78 18.03
CA PRO A 353 -18.38 16.70 17.50
C PRO A 353 -17.05 16.01 17.17
N ARG A 354 -16.81 14.79 17.69
CA ARG A 354 -15.60 14.00 17.36
C ARG A 354 -15.67 13.37 15.98
N LYS A 355 -16.87 12.94 15.57
CA LYS A 355 -17.10 12.16 14.35
C LYS A 355 -17.13 13.05 13.10
N GLY A 356 -16.22 12.79 12.17
CA GLY A 356 -16.11 13.50 10.90
C GLY A 356 -15.94 12.58 9.69
N VAL A 357 -15.75 13.18 8.51
CA VAL A 357 -15.61 12.45 7.24
C VAL A 357 -14.83 13.27 6.21
N GLY A 358 -14.01 12.63 5.38
CA GLY A 358 -13.39 13.23 4.20
C GLY A 358 -14.37 13.30 3.03
N VAL A 359 -14.46 14.45 2.34
CA VAL A 359 -15.53 14.73 1.36
C VAL A 359 -14.96 15.19 0.02
N TRP A 360 -15.19 14.41 -1.03
CA TRP A 360 -15.17 14.90 -2.41
C TRP A 360 -16.58 15.37 -2.81
N ASN A 361 -16.66 16.31 -3.75
CA ASN A 361 -17.93 16.82 -4.26
C ASN A 361 -18.57 15.83 -5.25
N PHE A 362 -19.88 15.62 -5.14
CA PHE A 362 -20.69 14.81 -6.04
C PHE A 362 -22.17 15.25 -5.98
N THR A 363 -22.98 14.83 -6.95
CA THR A 363 -24.42 15.16 -6.99
C THR A 363 -25.14 14.69 -5.73
N GLY A 364 -25.59 15.65 -4.91
CA GLY A 364 -26.26 15.39 -3.64
C GLY A 364 -25.37 15.42 -2.39
N VAL A 365 -24.09 15.80 -2.51
CA VAL A 365 -23.11 15.82 -1.42
C VAL A 365 -23.61 16.50 -0.14
N SER A 366 -24.30 17.66 -0.24
CA SER A 366 -24.84 18.39 0.92
C SER A 366 -25.89 17.57 1.70
N GLN A 367 -26.74 16.83 0.99
CA GLN A 367 -27.75 15.97 1.61
C GLN A 367 -27.11 14.71 2.20
N ALA A 368 -26.15 14.09 1.50
CA ALA A 368 -25.39 12.95 2.01
C ALA A 368 -24.59 13.31 3.27
N LEU A 369 -23.95 14.48 3.29
CA LEU A 369 -23.20 14.99 4.45
C LEU A 369 -24.13 15.24 5.64
N ALA A 370 -25.30 15.87 5.44
CA ALA A 370 -26.31 15.99 6.49
C ALA A 370 -26.80 14.62 6.98
N ASN A 371 -27.08 13.69 6.07
CA ASN A 371 -27.53 12.33 6.38
C ASN A 371 -26.46 11.50 7.12
N SER A 372 -25.17 11.80 6.96
CA SER A 372 -24.06 11.12 7.67
C SER A 372 -24.04 11.40 9.18
N LYS A 373 -24.63 12.52 9.61
CA LYS A 373 -24.58 13.05 10.98
C LYS A 373 -23.16 13.37 11.48
N ALA A 374 -22.21 13.62 10.58
CA ALA A 374 -20.86 14.07 10.92
C ALA A 374 -20.87 15.46 11.59
N GLY A 375 -20.15 15.63 12.70
CA GLY A 375 -19.95 16.90 13.39
C GLY A 375 -18.88 17.78 12.75
N TRP A 376 -18.04 17.24 11.87
CA TRP A 376 -17.10 18.02 11.08
C TRP A 376 -16.71 17.30 9.78
N TYR A 377 -16.11 18.02 8.85
CA TYR A 377 -15.64 17.46 7.58
C TYR A 377 -14.50 18.31 6.99
N TYR A 378 -13.78 17.72 6.04
CA TYR A 378 -12.73 18.40 5.27
C TYR A 378 -12.70 17.87 3.82
N THR A 379 -11.94 18.56 2.96
CA THR A 379 -11.99 18.40 1.49
C THR A 379 -10.60 18.38 0.84
N TRP A 380 -9.54 18.11 1.62
CA TRP A 380 -8.13 18.19 1.22
C TRP A 380 -7.71 19.56 0.62
N GLY A 381 -8.35 20.64 1.06
CA GLY A 381 -8.02 22.01 0.67
C GLY A 381 -8.68 23.05 1.58
N THR A 382 -8.58 24.33 1.22
CA THR A 382 -9.15 25.44 2.01
C THR A 382 -10.62 25.75 1.70
N GLN A 383 -11.22 25.01 0.76
CA GLN A 383 -12.53 25.31 0.17
C GLN A 383 -13.40 24.06 0.04
N HIS A 384 -14.71 24.25 0.07
CA HIS A 384 -15.73 23.19 -0.02
C HIS A 384 -16.82 23.55 -1.05
N PRO A 385 -16.45 23.77 -2.33
CA PRO A 385 -17.36 24.30 -3.35
C PRO A 385 -18.56 23.37 -3.59
N GLY A 386 -19.76 23.94 -3.59
CA GLY A 386 -21.01 23.19 -3.77
C GLY A 386 -21.51 22.43 -2.52
N ILE A 387 -20.79 22.50 -1.40
CA ILE A 387 -21.15 21.81 -0.15
C ILE A 387 -21.76 22.81 0.84
N THR A 388 -23.07 22.66 1.10
CA THR A 388 -23.76 23.36 2.18
C THR A 388 -23.47 22.64 3.50
N THR A 389 -22.70 23.27 4.38
CA THR A 389 -22.40 22.75 5.72
C THR A 389 -23.68 22.49 6.52
N PRO A 390 -23.94 21.26 7.01
CA PRO A 390 -25.10 20.96 7.84
C PRO A 390 -25.08 21.73 9.17
N ARG A 391 -26.26 22.00 9.74
CA ARG A 391 -26.39 22.72 11.01
C ARG A 391 -25.67 21.97 12.14
N GLY A 392 -24.70 22.64 12.76
CA GLY A 392 -23.87 22.06 13.83
C GLY A 392 -22.63 21.29 13.35
N ALA A 393 -22.45 21.12 12.03
CA ALA A 393 -21.21 20.61 11.47
C ALA A 393 -20.18 21.73 11.25
N THR A 394 -18.89 21.41 11.37
CA THR A 394 -17.79 22.35 11.10
C THR A 394 -16.99 21.92 9.86
N PHE A 395 -16.76 22.85 8.93
CA PHE A 395 -15.74 22.63 7.89
C PHE A 395 -14.35 22.90 8.49
N VAL A 396 -13.38 22.02 8.21
CA VAL A 396 -11.98 22.20 8.60
C VAL A 396 -11.13 22.33 7.33
N PRO A 397 -10.47 23.48 7.09
CA PRO A 397 -9.57 23.67 5.96
C PRO A 397 -8.26 22.88 6.14
N MET A 398 -7.61 22.61 5.01
CA MET A 398 -6.28 22.01 4.94
C MET A 398 -5.37 22.81 3.99
N ILE A 399 -4.12 23.04 4.37
CA ILE A 399 -3.05 23.39 3.44
C ILE A 399 -2.38 22.08 3.02
N ARG A 400 -2.84 21.49 1.92
CA ARG A 400 -2.50 20.10 1.53
C ARG A 400 -1.01 19.93 1.21
N ALA A 401 -0.43 20.84 0.45
CA ALA A 401 0.96 20.76 -0.01
C ALA A 401 1.59 22.16 -0.15
N GLU A 402 2.86 22.22 -0.58
CA GLU A 402 3.64 23.46 -0.69
C GLU A 402 2.95 24.51 -1.59
N GLU A 403 2.38 24.09 -2.73
CA GLU A 403 1.71 24.98 -3.67
C GLU A 403 0.47 25.66 -3.08
N ASN A 404 -0.07 25.14 -1.97
CA ASN A 404 -1.18 25.77 -1.25
C ASN A 404 -0.72 26.82 -0.22
N VAL A 405 0.59 26.97 0.05
CA VAL A 405 1.10 27.99 0.97
C VAL A 405 1.12 29.37 0.29
N THR A 406 -0.06 29.87 -0.07
CA THR A 406 -0.27 31.19 -0.67
C THR A 406 -1.02 32.10 0.30
N SER A 407 -0.86 33.43 0.18
CA SER A 407 -1.57 34.39 1.04
C SER A 407 -3.10 34.26 0.91
N THR A 408 -3.59 33.92 -0.29
CA THR A 408 -5.02 33.70 -0.57
C THR A 408 -5.56 32.46 0.14
N GLU A 409 -4.87 31.33 0.03
CA GLU A 409 -5.28 30.07 0.69
C GLU A 409 -5.17 30.17 2.22
N LEU A 410 -4.11 30.80 2.74
CA LEU A 410 -3.97 31.03 4.18
C LEU A 410 -5.04 31.98 4.74
N ALA A 411 -5.46 33.00 3.97
CA ALA A 411 -6.58 33.87 4.34
C ALA A 411 -7.93 33.13 4.30
N ARG A 412 -8.15 32.27 3.30
CA ARG A 412 -9.33 31.38 3.21
C ARG A 412 -9.39 30.43 4.41
N ALA A 413 -8.29 29.74 4.72
CA ALA A 413 -8.18 28.85 5.88
C ALA A 413 -8.50 29.57 7.19
N LYS A 414 -7.92 30.76 7.42
CA LYS A 414 -8.21 31.60 8.59
C LYS A 414 -9.69 32.00 8.71
N ALA A 415 -10.34 32.29 7.58
CA ALA A 415 -11.76 32.66 7.55
C ALA A 415 -12.71 31.46 7.74
N ALA A 416 -12.27 30.24 7.41
CA ALA A 416 -13.12 29.05 7.44
C ALA A 416 -13.40 28.53 8.86
N GLY A 417 -12.48 28.76 9.81
CA GLY A 417 -12.69 28.39 11.20
C GLY A 417 -11.42 28.39 12.05
N PRO A 418 -11.55 28.04 13.35
CA PRO A 418 -10.43 28.08 14.29
C PRO A 418 -9.44 26.92 14.14
N TYR A 419 -9.71 25.92 13.29
CA TYR A 419 -8.85 24.75 13.10
C TYR A 419 -8.21 24.76 11.71
N LEU A 420 -6.98 24.27 11.61
CA LEU A 420 -6.28 24.08 10.34
C LEU A 420 -5.52 22.76 10.34
N LEU A 421 -5.71 21.94 9.30
CA LEU A 421 -4.87 20.78 9.01
C LEU A 421 -3.63 21.19 8.21
N GLY A 422 -2.47 20.64 8.60
CA GLY A 422 -1.21 20.79 7.88
C GLY A 422 -1.13 19.93 6.61
N PHE A 423 0.10 19.76 6.12
CA PHE A 423 0.38 19.03 4.87
C PHE A 423 -0.08 17.56 4.91
N ASN A 424 -0.51 17.07 3.75
CA ASN A 424 -1.11 15.75 3.57
C ASN A 424 -0.11 14.76 2.99
N GLU A 425 0.27 13.75 3.77
CA GLU A 425 1.19 12.68 3.37
C GLU A 425 2.48 13.23 2.71
N PRO A 426 3.22 14.13 3.40
CA PRO A 426 4.48 14.69 2.88
C PRO A 426 5.59 13.63 2.75
N ASP A 427 5.40 12.47 3.38
CA ASP A 427 6.24 11.27 3.33
C ASP A 427 5.99 10.36 2.12
N LEU A 428 4.96 10.63 1.31
CA LEU A 428 4.58 9.80 0.16
C LEU A 428 4.68 10.57 -1.19
N PRO A 429 5.54 10.12 -2.12
CA PRO A 429 5.56 10.65 -3.48
C PRO A 429 4.20 10.58 -4.18
N GLY A 430 3.80 11.69 -4.80
CA GLY A 430 2.48 11.85 -5.42
C GLY A 430 1.39 12.42 -4.50
N GLN A 431 1.71 12.72 -3.24
CA GLN A 431 0.81 13.45 -2.33
C GLN A 431 1.27 14.90 -2.13
N ALA A 432 1.78 15.28 -0.96
CA ALA A 432 2.44 16.56 -0.77
C ALA A 432 3.94 16.50 -1.14
N ASP A 433 4.58 15.35 -0.95
CA ASP A 433 5.97 15.06 -1.35
C ASP A 433 6.97 16.15 -0.89
N MET A 434 7.16 16.25 0.43
CA MET A 434 7.92 17.34 1.05
C MET A 434 8.97 16.83 2.04
N THR A 435 10.16 17.41 2.00
CA THR A 435 11.15 17.21 3.06
C THR A 435 10.68 17.82 4.38
N VAL A 436 11.20 17.30 5.49
CA VAL A 436 10.90 17.79 6.84
C VAL A 436 11.34 19.25 6.99
N GLU A 437 12.53 19.57 6.47
CA GLU A 437 13.13 20.90 6.47
C GLU A 437 12.22 21.89 5.73
N ARG A 438 11.70 21.50 4.56
CA ARG A 438 10.82 22.35 3.76
C ARG A 438 9.48 22.60 4.45
N ALA A 439 8.89 21.56 5.05
CA ALA A 439 7.68 21.70 5.84
C ALA A 439 7.89 22.63 7.06
N LEU A 440 9.04 22.55 7.73
CA LEU A 440 9.40 23.43 8.84
C LEU A 440 9.66 24.88 8.39
N ASP A 441 10.28 25.11 7.23
CA ASP A 441 10.53 26.45 6.69
C ASP A 441 9.22 27.18 6.32
N LEU A 442 8.21 26.43 5.86
CA LEU A 442 6.89 26.96 5.51
C LEU A 442 5.97 27.10 6.73
N TRP A 443 6.23 26.38 7.82
CA TRP A 443 5.37 26.31 9.00
C TRP A 443 5.00 27.67 9.64
N PRO A 444 5.91 28.67 9.73
CA PRO A 444 5.57 30.00 10.24
C PRO A 444 4.40 30.66 9.51
N ARG A 445 4.22 30.38 8.22
CA ARG A 445 3.11 30.93 7.42
C ARG A 445 1.77 30.30 7.79
N LEU A 446 1.75 29.02 8.15
CA LEU A 446 0.56 28.34 8.67
C LEU A 446 0.25 28.81 10.10
N MET A 447 1.27 28.93 10.97
CA MET A 447 1.11 29.45 12.34
C MET A 447 0.51 30.86 12.38
N ALA A 448 0.87 31.72 11.42
CA ALA A 448 0.39 33.10 11.28
C ALA A 448 -1.11 33.24 10.97
N THR A 449 -1.80 32.16 10.60
CA THR A 449 -3.28 32.16 10.54
C THR A 449 -3.90 32.45 11.91
N GLY A 450 -3.25 31.99 12.98
CA GLY A 450 -3.79 32.01 14.35
C GLY A 450 -4.70 30.81 14.67
N SER A 451 -4.90 29.88 13.74
CA SER A 451 -5.69 28.67 13.95
C SER A 451 -4.99 27.68 14.90
N THR A 452 -5.78 26.89 15.62
CA THR A 452 -5.35 25.62 16.23
C THR A 452 -4.86 24.70 15.10
N LEU A 453 -3.56 24.47 15.07
CA LEU A 453 -2.85 23.92 13.92
C LEU A 453 -2.42 22.47 14.18
N GLY A 454 -2.99 21.54 13.43
CA GLY A 454 -2.59 20.14 13.43
C GLY A 454 -1.26 19.94 12.72
N SER A 455 -0.50 18.94 13.13
CA SER A 455 0.70 18.50 12.39
C SER A 455 0.37 18.15 10.94
N PRO A 456 1.38 18.03 10.05
CA PRO A 456 1.23 17.25 8.84
C PRO A 456 0.71 15.84 9.17
N GLY A 457 -0.19 15.32 8.35
CA GLY A 457 -0.71 13.96 8.46
C GLY A 457 0.14 13.02 7.62
N VAL A 458 1.05 12.27 8.26
CA VAL A 458 1.91 11.31 7.56
C VAL A 458 1.14 10.05 7.18
N ALA A 459 1.49 9.44 6.05
CA ALA A 459 0.85 8.24 5.52
C ALA A 459 1.14 7.00 6.38
N TRP A 460 2.31 6.92 6.99
CA TRP A 460 2.68 5.87 7.96
C TRP A 460 3.69 6.36 9.00
N GLY A 461 4.04 5.47 9.93
CA GLY A 461 5.23 5.63 10.80
C GLY A 461 5.23 6.85 11.73
N ALA A 462 4.07 7.41 12.07
CA ALA A 462 3.97 8.59 12.91
C ALA A 462 4.65 8.42 14.29
N ALA A 463 4.69 7.21 14.83
CA ALA A 463 5.33 6.89 16.12
C ALA A 463 6.83 6.52 16.00
N ASP A 464 7.36 6.35 14.78
CA ASP A 464 8.66 5.73 14.57
C ASP A 464 9.80 6.72 14.90
N PRO A 465 10.76 6.34 15.78
CA PRO A 465 11.91 7.18 16.08
C PRO A 465 12.73 7.49 14.82
N GLY A 466 12.98 8.77 14.57
CA GLY A 466 13.65 9.24 13.37
C GLY A 466 12.79 9.23 12.10
N GLY A 467 11.51 8.83 12.17
CA GLY A 467 10.54 8.92 11.06
C GLY A 467 10.18 10.36 10.69
N TRP A 468 9.44 10.56 9.59
CA TRP A 468 9.14 11.90 9.06
C TRP A 468 8.49 12.81 10.11
N LEU A 469 7.43 12.34 10.78
CA LEU A 469 6.75 13.12 11.82
C LEU A 469 7.65 13.36 13.02
N ASP A 470 8.50 12.41 13.42
CA ASP A 470 9.37 12.56 14.57
C ASP A 470 10.44 13.65 14.34
N ARG A 471 11.07 13.63 13.16
CA ARG A 471 12.00 14.68 12.74
C ARG A 471 11.30 16.03 12.64
N PHE A 472 10.07 16.08 12.10
CA PHE A 472 9.28 17.30 12.05
C PHE A 472 8.92 17.84 13.44
N MET A 473 8.41 17.00 14.35
CA MET A 473 8.05 17.40 15.72
C MET A 473 9.27 17.82 16.54
N THR A 474 10.42 17.19 16.31
CA THR A 474 11.71 17.56 16.91
C THR A 474 12.20 18.91 16.37
N GLY A 475 12.23 19.09 15.04
CA GLY A 475 12.62 20.35 14.41
C GLY A 475 11.68 21.50 14.74
N ALA A 476 10.37 21.26 14.83
CA ALA A 476 9.38 22.23 15.26
C ALA A 476 9.65 22.70 16.69
N ARG A 477 9.90 21.75 17.62
CA ARG A 477 10.28 22.08 19.01
C ARG A 477 11.56 22.92 19.06
N THR A 478 12.60 22.53 18.32
CA THR A 478 13.88 23.25 18.24
C THR A 478 13.74 24.65 17.67
N ARG A 479 12.86 24.85 16.68
CA ARG A 479 12.56 26.16 16.07
C ARG A 479 11.49 26.97 16.82
N GLY A 480 11.05 26.52 18.00
CA GLY A 480 9.99 27.20 18.78
C GLY A 480 8.63 27.25 18.09
N HIS A 481 8.36 26.34 17.16
CA HIS A 481 7.14 26.29 16.38
C HIS A 481 5.99 25.62 17.15
N ARG A 482 4.79 26.21 17.06
CA ARG A 482 3.55 25.66 17.61
C ARG A 482 3.03 24.53 16.71
N VAL A 483 2.71 23.40 17.34
CA VAL A 483 1.88 22.31 16.79
C VAL A 483 0.89 21.96 17.88
N ASP A 484 -0.40 22.11 17.63
CA ASP A 484 -1.42 22.06 18.68
C ASP A 484 -1.93 20.62 18.90
N PHE A 485 -2.14 19.87 17.82
CA PHE A 485 -2.53 18.45 17.82
C PHE A 485 -1.77 17.66 16.75
N ILE A 486 -1.79 16.32 16.84
CA ILE A 486 -1.20 15.43 15.83
C ILE A 486 -2.27 14.90 14.89
N THR A 487 -2.00 14.98 13.60
CA THR A 487 -2.82 14.46 12.50
C THR A 487 -2.34 13.06 12.11
N LEU A 488 -3.22 12.08 12.02
CA LEU A 488 -2.89 10.69 11.68
C LEU A 488 -3.75 10.12 10.55
N HIS A 489 -3.10 9.39 9.64
CA HIS A 489 -3.73 8.50 8.67
C HIS A 489 -3.46 7.04 9.08
N TRP A 490 -4.41 6.13 8.82
CA TRP A 490 -4.23 4.69 9.06
C TRP A 490 -5.11 3.83 8.15
N TYR A 491 -4.49 2.88 7.44
CA TYR A 491 -5.20 1.96 6.56
C TYR A 491 -4.94 0.49 6.89
N GLY A 492 -6.00 -0.21 7.29
CA GLY A 492 -5.90 -1.58 7.81
C GLY A 492 -5.77 -2.64 6.72
N ALA A 493 -4.62 -3.34 6.70
CA ALA A 493 -4.33 -4.42 5.76
C ALA A 493 -4.90 -5.80 6.17
N ASP A 494 -5.15 -6.00 7.47
CA ASP A 494 -5.92 -7.13 8.01
C ASP A 494 -7.40 -6.73 8.06
N PHE A 495 -8.27 -7.53 7.45
CA PHE A 495 -9.72 -7.25 7.40
C PHE A 495 -10.51 -7.98 8.51
N THR A 496 -9.81 -8.52 9.50
CA THR A 496 -10.37 -9.08 10.73
C THR A 496 -10.64 -7.95 11.71
N THR A 497 -11.91 -7.66 11.98
CA THR A 497 -12.34 -6.50 12.80
C THR A 497 -11.57 -6.36 14.12
N ALA A 498 -11.38 -7.44 14.88
CA ALA A 498 -10.66 -7.40 16.16
C ALA A 498 -9.19 -6.99 15.99
N ASN A 499 -8.47 -7.62 15.05
CA ASN A 499 -7.07 -7.34 14.77
C ASN A 499 -6.89 -5.90 14.27
N ALA A 500 -7.71 -5.48 13.30
CA ALA A 500 -7.66 -4.13 12.74
C ALA A 500 -7.91 -3.05 13.80
N THR A 501 -8.92 -3.23 14.66
CA THR A 501 -9.20 -2.28 15.75
C THR A 501 -8.09 -2.26 16.80
N GLY A 502 -7.47 -3.41 17.10
CA GLY A 502 -6.30 -3.49 17.98
C GLY A 502 -5.04 -2.82 17.41
N GLN A 503 -4.76 -3.02 16.12
CA GLN A 503 -3.64 -2.39 15.40
C GLN A 503 -3.80 -0.86 15.32
N LEU A 504 -5.00 -0.37 14.98
CA LEU A 504 -5.30 1.07 15.00
C LEU A 504 -5.13 1.66 16.40
N ARG A 505 -5.67 0.99 17.43
CA ARG A 505 -5.49 1.40 18.83
C ARG A 505 -4.01 1.53 19.19
N GLN A 506 -3.21 0.49 18.94
CA GLN A 506 -1.79 0.45 19.27
C GLN A 506 -1.01 1.58 18.59
N TYR A 507 -1.32 1.87 17.32
CA TYR A 507 -0.70 2.97 16.58
C TYR A 507 -1.01 4.33 17.21
N ILE A 508 -2.28 4.60 17.53
CA ILE A 508 -2.71 5.85 18.17
C ILE A 508 -2.08 5.99 19.57
N GLU A 509 -2.08 4.91 20.37
CA GLU A 509 -1.45 4.85 21.70
C GLU A 509 0.04 5.20 21.62
N ALA A 510 0.80 4.58 20.71
CA ALA A 510 2.23 4.85 20.53
C ALA A 510 2.54 6.29 20.08
N VAL A 511 1.72 6.88 19.18
CA VAL A 511 1.86 8.30 18.78
C VAL A 511 1.60 9.22 19.97
N HIS A 512 0.53 8.95 20.74
CA HIS A 512 0.18 9.78 21.89
C HIS A 512 1.25 9.71 22.99
N GLU A 513 1.76 8.52 23.31
CA GLU A 513 2.87 8.32 24.24
C GLU A 513 4.14 9.08 23.81
N ARG A 514 4.44 9.11 22.50
CA ARG A 514 5.63 9.80 21.98
C ARG A 514 5.56 11.32 22.07
N TYR A 515 4.41 11.92 21.73
CA TYR A 515 4.31 13.38 21.57
C TYR A 515 3.53 14.10 22.68
N GLY A 516 2.74 13.39 23.48
CA GLY A 516 1.94 13.97 24.57
C GLY A 516 0.93 15.02 24.12
N LYS A 517 0.37 14.86 22.91
CA LYS A 517 -0.52 15.82 22.25
C LYS A 517 -1.86 15.17 21.86
N PRO A 518 -2.96 15.95 21.80
CA PRO A 518 -4.23 15.46 21.29
C PRO A 518 -4.09 14.88 19.88
N ILE A 519 -4.88 13.85 19.57
CA ILE A 519 -4.84 13.12 18.31
C ILE A 519 -6.10 13.37 17.50
N TRP A 520 -5.92 13.67 16.21
CA TRP A 520 -6.97 13.69 15.19
C TRP A 520 -6.66 12.64 14.12
N LEU A 521 -7.48 11.60 14.03
CA LEU A 521 -7.37 10.56 13.00
C LEU A 521 -8.10 11.03 11.74
N THR A 522 -7.45 11.77 10.84
CA THR A 522 -8.09 12.42 9.68
C THR A 522 -8.43 11.48 8.54
N GLU A 523 -7.77 10.33 8.45
CA GLU A 523 -8.09 9.28 7.48
C GLU A 523 -8.01 7.90 8.12
N PHE A 524 -9.08 7.11 8.00
CA PHE A 524 -9.00 5.67 8.23
C PHE A 524 -10.05 4.87 7.46
N ALA A 525 -9.65 3.66 7.04
CA ALA A 525 -10.50 2.61 6.46
C ALA A 525 -9.75 1.25 6.43
N LEU A 526 -10.42 0.16 6.07
CA LEU A 526 -9.74 -1.10 5.71
C LEU A 526 -9.34 -1.09 4.23
N ILE A 527 -8.12 -0.66 3.93
CA ILE A 527 -7.53 -0.68 2.60
C ILE A 527 -6.17 -1.36 2.71
N ARG A 528 -5.94 -2.38 1.90
CA ARG A 528 -4.65 -3.05 1.76
C ARG A 528 -4.01 -2.63 0.45
N PHE A 529 -2.88 -1.93 0.52
CA PHE A 529 -2.11 -1.52 -0.64
C PHE A 529 -1.14 -2.64 -1.04
N VAL A 530 -1.30 -3.22 -2.24
CA VAL A 530 -0.45 -4.29 -2.78
C VAL A 530 -0.13 -3.98 -4.23
N ASP A 531 1.14 -4.01 -4.63
CA ASP A 531 1.60 -3.82 -6.01
C ASP A 531 1.02 -2.55 -6.70
N GLY A 532 0.93 -1.44 -5.96
CA GLY A 532 0.35 -0.17 -6.43
C GLY A 532 -1.18 -0.18 -6.57
N ARG A 533 -1.86 -1.24 -6.12
CA ARG A 533 -3.32 -1.40 -6.17
C ARG A 533 -3.94 -1.32 -4.78
N GLN A 534 -5.12 -0.73 -4.71
CA GLN A 534 -5.94 -0.71 -3.50
C GLN A 534 -6.85 -1.95 -3.48
N VAL A 535 -6.68 -2.81 -2.48
CA VAL A 535 -7.62 -3.90 -2.19
C VAL A 535 -8.48 -3.46 -1.01
N PHE A 536 -9.75 -3.20 -1.26
CA PHE A 536 -10.71 -2.84 -0.22
C PHE A 536 -11.31 -4.09 0.44
N ALA A 537 -11.57 -4.01 1.75
CA ALA A 537 -12.44 -4.96 2.43
C ALA A 537 -13.87 -4.91 1.87
N THR A 538 -14.68 -5.95 2.13
CA THR A 538 -16.12 -5.91 1.78
C THR A 538 -16.86 -4.84 2.59
N GLU A 539 -17.97 -4.28 2.07
CA GLU A 539 -18.75 -3.28 2.83
C GLU A 539 -19.18 -3.80 4.22
N LYS A 540 -19.43 -5.11 4.36
CA LYS A 540 -19.74 -5.74 5.65
C LYS A 540 -18.56 -5.71 6.63
N GLN A 541 -17.34 -5.96 6.15
CA GLN A 541 -16.11 -5.85 6.95
C GLN A 541 -15.81 -4.40 7.33
N GLN A 542 -15.95 -3.46 6.37
CA GLN A 542 -15.80 -2.03 6.63
C GLN A 542 -16.79 -1.55 7.70
N ALA A 543 -18.07 -1.91 7.59
CA ALA A 543 -19.10 -1.54 8.55
C ALA A 543 -18.85 -2.13 9.96
N ALA A 544 -18.42 -3.40 10.04
CA ALA A 544 -18.07 -4.04 11.30
C ALA A 544 -16.84 -3.38 11.95
N PHE A 545 -15.79 -3.12 11.16
CA PHE A 545 -14.60 -2.41 11.62
C PHE A 545 -14.91 -0.99 12.07
N LEU A 546 -15.64 -0.20 11.28
CA LEU A 546 -16.02 1.17 11.63
C LEU A 546 -16.82 1.23 12.94
N THR A 547 -17.73 0.28 13.16
CA THR A 547 -18.48 0.19 14.43
C THR A 547 -17.54 -0.05 15.61
N ALA A 548 -16.64 -1.04 15.51
CA ALA A 548 -15.68 -1.35 16.57
C ALA A 548 -14.64 -0.23 16.79
N ALA A 549 -14.15 0.36 15.70
CA ALA A 549 -13.19 1.47 15.73
C ALA A 549 -13.82 2.72 16.36
N ALA A 550 -15.05 3.11 16.00
CA ALA A 550 -15.72 4.26 16.62
C ALA A 550 -15.92 4.05 18.14
N THR A 551 -16.33 2.85 18.57
CA THR A 551 -16.41 2.51 20.00
C THR A 551 -15.05 2.56 20.70
N MET A 552 -13.98 2.10 20.04
CA MET A 552 -12.61 2.17 20.55
C MET A 552 -12.13 3.62 20.68
N LEU A 553 -12.30 4.44 19.65
CA LEU A 553 -11.87 5.85 19.60
C LEU A 553 -12.63 6.71 20.62
N ALA A 554 -13.92 6.42 20.86
CA ALA A 554 -14.70 7.09 21.91
C ALA A 554 -14.17 6.81 23.33
N ALA A 555 -13.54 5.65 23.55
CA ALA A 555 -12.92 5.28 24.83
C ALA A 555 -11.49 5.86 25.02
N LEU A 556 -10.92 6.50 23.99
CA LEU A 556 -9.61 7.17 24.09
C LEU A 556 -9.80 8.67 24.40
N PRO A 557 -9.43 9.16 25.59
CA PRO A 557 -9.73 10.54 25.99
C PRO A 557 -8.93 11.58 25.19
N TYR A 558 -7.73 11.22 24.72
CA TYR A 558 -6.84 12.06 23.90
C TYR A 558 -7.15 12.02 22.40
N VAL A 559 -8.09 11.19 21.94
CA VAL A 559 -8.60 11.25 20.57
C VAL A 559 -9.74 12.25 20.53
N GLU A 560 -9.45 13.47 20.07
CA GLU A 560 -10.44 14.53 19.97
C GLU A 560 -11.36 14.35 18.77
N ARG A 561 -10.82 13.88 17.63
CA ARG A 561 -11.57 13.74 16.38
C ARG A 561 -11.10 12.55 15.55
N TYR A 562 -12.02 12.03 14.74
CA TYR A 562 -11.75 11.02 13.73
C TYR A 562 -12.56 11.29 12.46
N ALA A 563 -12.02 11.02 11.28
CA ALA A 563 -12.70 11.15 10.00
C ALA A 563 -12.53 9.91 9.12
N TRP A 564 -13.66 9.34 8.71
CA TRP A 564 -13.69 8.18 7.83
C TRP A 564 -13.36 8.55 6.38
N PHE A 565 -12.69 7.64 5.66
CA PHE A 565 -12.30 7.79 4.25
C PHE A 565 -13.20 6.95 3.32
N GLY A 566 -14.23 7.49 2.67
CA GLY A 566 -14.74 8.87 2.71
C GLY A 566 -16.26 8.91 2.47
N LEU A 567 -16.84 10.09 2.26
CA LEU A 567 -18.29 10.24 2.11
C LEU A 567 -18.87 9.54 0.85
N PRO A 568 -18.36 9.77 -0.38
CA PRO A 568 -18.90 9.11 -1.57
C PRO A 568 -18.51 7.63 -1.62
N ALA A 569 -19.46 6.79 -2.05
CA ALA A 569 -19.22 5.42 -2.49
C ALA A 569 -19.20 5.35 -4.02
N THR A 570 -18.24 4.61 -4.55
CA THR A 570 -18.12 4.33 -5.99
C THR A 570 -18.15 2.80 -6.21
N ASP A 571 -18.20 2.35 -7.46
CA ASP A 571 -18.07 0.91 -7.75
C ASP A 571 -16.63 0.39 -7.64
N LYS A 572 -15.65 1.30 -7.52
CA LYS A 572 -14.24 0.98 -7.27
C LYS A 572 -13.95 0.89 -5.77
N ASP A 573 -14.58 1.75 -4.98
CA ASP A 573 -14.19 2.03 -3.60
C ASP A 573 -15.26 1.54 -2.61
N ARG A 574 -14.94 0.50 -1.84
CA ARG A 574 -15.91 -0.17 -0.94
C ARG A 574 -15.99 0.41 0.47
N SER A 575 -15.26 1.50 0.75
CA SER A 575 -15.32 2.20 2.04
C SER A 575 -16.37 3.31 2.08
N GLY A 576 -16.88 3.79 0.94
CA GLY A 576 -17.74 4.97 0.89
C GLY A 576 -19.06 4.84 1.64
N LEU A 577 -19.57 5.96 2.15
CA LEU A 577 -20.77 6.00 3.00
C LEU A 577 -22.09 6.13 2.20
N PHE A 578 -22.09 6.89 1.09
CA PHE A 578 -23.30 7.19 0.31
C PHE A 578 -23.09 7.09 -1.20
N ARG A 579 -24.03 6.46 -1.91
CA ARG A 579 -24.15 6.49 -3.38
C ARG A 579 -25.15 7.61 -3.74
N GLY A 580 -24.63 8.77 -4.13
CA GLY A 580 -25.47 9.95 -4.35
C GLY A 580 -26.15 10.48 -3.07
N ALA A 581 -27.27 11.18 -3.22
CA ALA A 581 -27.87 11.98 -2.14
C ALA A 581 -28.43 11.19 -0.93
N THR A 582 -28.93 9.97 -1.17
CA THR A 582 -29.79 9.25 -0.22
C THR A 582 -29.48 7.77 -0.05
N GLU A 583 -28.91 7.10 -1.06
CA GLU A 583 -28.60 5.68 -0.96
C GLU A 583 -27.41 5.48 -0.01
N THR A 584 -27.69 4.87 1.14
CA THR A 584 -26.71 4.68 2.22
C THR A 584 -26.12 3.27 2.11
N THR A 585 -24.79 3.14 2.09
CA THR A 585 -24.12 1.83 2.06
C THR A 585 -24.24 1.10 3.41
N ALA A 586 -23.75 -0.15 3.50
CA ALA A 586 -23.64 -0.79 4.82
C ALA A 586 -22.70 -0.02 5.75
N VAL A 587 -21.65 0.59 5.19
CA VAL A 587 -20.69 1.44 5.91
C VAL A 587 -21.34 2.75 6.35
N GLY A 588 -22.14 3.38 5.49
CA GLY A 588 -22.92 4.58 5.81
C GLY A 588 -23.86 4.37 7.00
N ARG A 589 -24.55 3.23 7.08
CA ARG A 589 -25.42 2.90 8.22
C ARG A 589 -24.64 2.71 9.52
N ALA A 590 -23.47 2.06 9.47
CA ALA A 590 -22.58 1.95 10.63
C ALA A 590 -22.07 3.34 11.08
N PHE A 591 -21.66 4.20 10.14
CA PHE A 591 -21.24 5.57 10.43
C PHE A 591 -22.36 6.40 11.07
N GLN A 592 -23.60 6.29 10.58
CA GLN A 592 -24.76 6.98 11.13
C GLN A 592 -25.11 6.54 12.57
N ALA A 593 -24.84 5.28 12.90
CA ALA A 593 -25.08 4.70 14.23
C ALA A 593 -23.97 5.04 15.25
N ALA A 594 -22.73 5.28 14.78
CA ALA A 594 -21.61 5.68 15.61
C ALA A 594 -21.86 7.01 16.35
N ARG A 595 -21.40 7.04 17.61
CA ARG A 595 -21.47 8.16 18.56
C ARG A 595 -20.04 8.61 18.93
#